data_AF-A0A7Y6PQX5-F1
#
_entry.id   AF-A0A7Y6PQX5-F1
#
_cell.length_a   1.000
_cell.length_b   1.000
_cell.length_c   1.000
_cell.angle_alpha   90.00
_cell.angle_beta   90.00
_cell.angle_gamma   90.00
#
_symmetry.space_group_name_H-M   'P 1'
#
loop_
_entity.id
_entity.type
_entity.pdbx_description
1 polymer ?
#
loop_
_entity_poly.entity_id
_entity_poly.type
_entity_poly.pdbx_seq_one_letter_code
_entity_poly.pdbx_strand_id
1 'polypeptide(L)'
;MISIEQYADLCALMADTAGDVTQENAIAAAHGVSADQWQQAKTYYTAKMSDPNDMGRTAMAFMPLYSAAQARARGGKEPCTLEYYTKVHAEMSFLKDPTGNKLNHHLVLAQNGTHHQAWLECENYWTPIVGAPTILGQPNPKFDPAQSQKFAALMQQESDRIHGIRR
;
A
#
# COMPACT_ATOMS: atom_id res chain seq x y z
N MET A 1 13.87 -16.46 18.22
CA MET A 1 13.50 -15.80 16.95
C MET A 1 11.99 -15.92 16.77
N ILE A 2 11.31 -14.85 16.36
CA ILE A 2 9.86 -14.85 16.13
C ILE A 2 9.50 -15.48 14.78
N SER A 3 8.24 -15.91 14.61
CA SER A 3 7.75 -16.45 13.34
C SER A 3 7.55 -15.36 12.28
N ILE A 4 7.33 -15.76 11.01
CA ILE A 4 7.12 -14.80 9.92
C ILE A 4 5.77 -14.08 10.06
N GLU A 5 4.78 -14.76 10.64
CA GLU A 5 3.47 -14.20 10.97
C GLU A 5 3.59 -13.13 12.05
N GLN A 6 4.28 -13.43 13.16
CA GLN A 6 4.50 -12.47 14.24
C GLN A 6 5.40 -11.30 13.79
N TYR A 7 6.37 -11.57 12.90
CA TYR A 7 7.19 -10.53 12.27
C TYR A 7 6.33 -9.60 11.40
N ALA A 8 5.43 -10.14 10.58
CA ALA A 8 4.52 -9.36 9.75
C ALA A 8 3.55 -8.49 10.57
N ASP A 9 3.02 -9.02 11.68
CA ASP A 9 2.18 -8.26 12.60
C ASP A 9 2.93 -7.07 13.22
N LEU A 10 4.15 -7.31 13.72
CA LEU A 10 4.98 -6.25 14.29
C LEU A 10 5.37 -5.20 13.25
N CYS A 11 5.77 -5.60 12.04
CA CYS A 11 6.05 -4.66 10.96
C CYS A 11 4.84 -3.77 10.65
N ALA A 12 3.61 -4.30 10.70
CA ALA A 12 2.42 -3.52 10.39
C ALA A 12 2.12 -2.49 11.48
N LEU A 13 2.32 -2.86 12.75
CA LEU A 13 2.16 -1.95 13.89
C LEU A 13 3.24 -0.85 13.93
N MET A 14 4.41 -1.13 13.36
CA MET A 14 5.54 -0.20 13.32
C MET A 14 5.58 0.64 12.04
N ALA A 15 4.57 0.57 11.17
CA ALA A 15 4.58 1.27 9.87
C ALA A 15 4.82 2.79 10.00
N ASP A 16 4.36 3.39 11.10
CA ASP A 16 4.44 4.84 11.36
C ASP A 16 5.61 5.24 12.28
N THR A 17 6.48 4.33 12.70
CA THR A 17 7.61 4.67 13.59
C THR A 17 8.72 5.43 12.88
N ALA A 18 8.70 5.49 11.54
CA ALA A 18 9.74 6.11 10.70
C ALA A 18 11.16 5.61 11.02
N GLY A 19 11.31 4.37 11.51
CA GLY A 19 12.59 3.77 11.89
C GLY A 19 13.10 4.18 13.27
N ASP A 20 12.27 4.80 14.12
CA ASP A 20 12.58 5.04 15.52
C ASP A 20 12.70 3.70 16.28
N VAL A 21 13.94 3.30 16.53
CA VAL A 21 14.30 2.04 17.20
C VAL A 21 13.71 1.96 18.61
N THR A 22 13.59 3.08 19.33
CA THR A 22 13.02 3.10 20.68
C THR A 22 11.52 2.81 20.61
N GLN A 23 10.80 3.42 19.66
CA GLN A 23 9.38 3.14 19.45
C GLN A 23 9.13 1.71 18.94
N GLU A 24 9.95 1.23 18.00
CA GLU A 24 9.87 -0.16 17.52
C GLU A 24 10.06 -1.15 18.68
N ASN A 25 11.07 -0.96 19.53
CA ASN A 25 11.32 -1.84 20.66
C ASN A 25 10.18 -1.79 21.70
N ALA A 26 9.57 -0.62 21.91
CA ALA A 26 8.42 -0.48 22.80
C ALA A 26 7.20 -1.25 22.28
N ILE A 27 6.92 -1.16 20.97
CA ILE A 27 5.85 -1.92 20.31
C ILE A 27 6.14 -3.43 20.39
N ALA A 28 7.37 -3.85 20.09
CA ALA A 28 7.77 -5.26 20.20
C ALA A 28 7.55 -5.81 21.62
N ALA A 29 7.98 -5.05 22.64
CA ALA A 29 7.82 -5.44 24.04
C ALA A 29 6.35 -5.56 24.46
N ALA A 30 5.48 -4.65 24.00
CA ALA A 30 4.03 -4.72 24.24
C ALA A 30 3.39 -6.00 23.66
N HIS A 31 4.03 -6.61 22.67
CA HIS A 31 3.61 -7.86 22.02
C HIS A 31 4.44 -9.08 22.46
N GLY A 32 5.13 -8.98 23.60
CA GLY A 32 5.88 -10.10 24.20
C GLY A 32 7.18 -10.45 23.48
N VAL A 33 7.72 -9.56 22.65
CA VAL A 33 8.96 -9.76 21.90
C VAL A 33 10.05 -8.87 22.48
N SER A 34 11.20 -9.46 22.84
CA SER A 34 12.34 -8.67 23.32
C SER A 34 13.03 -7.90 22.19
N ALA A 35 13.74 -6.82 22.53
CA ALA A 35 14.52 -6.05 21.56
C ALA A 35 15.51 -6.94 20.78
N ASP A 36 16.15 -7.90 21.46
CA ASP A 36 17.07 -8.86 20.81
C ASP A 36 16.34 -9.78 19.82
N GLN A 37 15.15 -10.29 20.19
CA GLN A 37 14.35 -11.12 19.31
C GLN A 37 13.87 -10.33 18.08
N TRP A 38 13.47 -9.07 18.28
CA TRP A 38 13.07 -8.16 17.21
C TRP A 38 14.23 -7.87 16.25
N GLN A 39 15.40 -7.49 16.79
CA GLN A 39 16.58 -7.20 15.99
C GLN A 39 17.06 -8.43 15.20
N GLN A 40 17.05 -9.62 15.82
CA GLN A 40 17.39 -10.87 15.13
C GLN A 40 16.43 -11.15 13.97
N ALA A 41 15.12 -10.94 14.18
CA ALA A 41 14.11 -11.14 13.15
C ALA A 41 14.25 -10.15 11.99
N LYS A 42 14.38 -8.85 12.27
CA LYS A 42 14.64 -7.81 11.24
C LYS A 42 15.84 -8.19 10.39
N THR A 43 16.97 -8.51 11.04
CA THR A 43 18.23 -8.85 10.36
C THR A 43 18.02 -10.05 9.43
N TYR A 44 17.41 -11.13 9.94
CA TYR A 44 17.23 -12.34 9.17
C TYR A 44 16.24 -12.19 8.02
N TYR A 45 15.04 -11.66 8.26
CA TYR A 45 14.02 -11.55 7.23
C TYR A 45 14.41 -10.55 6.14
N THR A 46 15.07 -9.44 6.51
CA THR A 46 15.62 -8.49 5.52
C THR A 46 16.68 -9.16 4.64
N ALA A 47 17.59 -9.93 5.24
CA ALA A 47 18.61 -10.67 4.49
C ALA A 47 17.97 -11.71 3.57
N LYS A 48 16.97 -12.47 4.06
CA LYS A 48 16.27 -13.50 3.28
C LYS A 48 15.47 -12.94 2.11
N MET A 49 14.75 -11.84 2.30
CA MET A 49 13.99 -11.19 1.22
C MET A 49 14.89 -10.62 0.11
N SER A 50 16.15 -10.33 0.44
CA SER A 50 17.14 -9.79 -0.50
C SER A 50 18.07 -10.86 -1.07
N ASP A 51 17.96 -12.12 -0.63
CA ASP A 51 18.84 -13.22 -1.03
C ASP A 51 18.40 -13.79 -2.41
N PRO A 52 19.26 -13.72 -3.45
CA PRO A 52 18.94 -14.30 -4.75
C PRO A 52 18.63 -15.80 -4.69
N ASN A 53 19.21 -16.53 -3.73
CA ASN A 53 18.99 -17.96 -3.56
C ASN A 53 17.65 -18.29 -2.87
N ASP A 54 17.05 -17.31 -2.18
CA ASP A 54 15.70 -17.44 -1.64
C ASP A 54 14.65 -17.46 -2.76
N MET A 55 14.99 -16.91 -3.93
CA MET A 55 14.11 -16.80 -5.10
C MET A 55 12.76 -16.13 -4.75
N GLY A 56 12.78 -15.18 -3.81
CA GLY A 56 11.60 -14.45 -3.36
C GLY A 56 10.60 -15.27 -2.53
N ARG A 57 10.94 -16.49 -2.09
CA ARG A 57 10.03 -17.34 -1.28
C ARG A 57 9.59 -16.65 0.01
N THR A 58 10.53 -16.04 0.72
CA THR A 58 10.27 -15.32 1.96
C THR A 58 9.41 -14.08 1.70
N ALA A 59 9.67 -13.35 0.63
CA ALA A 59 8.86 -12.19 0.24
C ALA A 59 7.42 -12.61 -0.11
N MET A 60 7.24 -13.67 -0.90
CA MET A 60 5.92 -14.20 -1.26
C MET A 60 5.12 -14.71 -0.04
N ALA A 61 5.80 -15.25 0.97
CA ALA A 61 5.16 -15.64 2.23
C ALA A 61 4.80 -14.43 3.12
N PHE A 62 5.68 -13.43 3.17
CA PHE A 62 5.52 -12.24 4.02
C PHE A 62 4.44 -11.28 3.53
N MET A 63 4.44 -10.94 2.23
CA MET A 63 3.56 -9.92 1.66
C MET A 63 2.06 -10.11 1.99
N PRO A 64 1.45 -11.31 1.85
CA PRO A 64 0.05 -11.50 2.22
C PRO A 64 -0.20 -11.37 3.72
N LEU A 65 0.75 -11.82 4.56
CA LEU A 65 0.66 -11.71 6.02
C LEU A 65 0.70 -10.24 6.46
N TYR A 66 1.65 -9.48 5.90
CA TYR A 66 1.81 -8.06 6.18
C TYR A 66 0.59 -7.26 5.75
N SER A 67 0.08 -7.49 4.53
CA SER A 67 -1.14 -6.84 4.04
C SER A 67 -2.34 -7.12 4.94
N ALA A 68 -2.50 -8.37 5.41
CA ALA A 68 -3.56 -8.74 6.34
C ALA A 68 -3.39 -8.09 7.71
N ALA A 69 -2.16 -8.00 8.22
CA ALA A 69 -1.84 -7.33 9.48
C ALA A 69 -2.15 -5.84 9.44
N GLN A 70 -1.78 -5.15 8.36
CA GLN A 70 -2.12 -3.75 8.14
C GLN A 70 -3.64 -3.52 8.09
N ALA A 71 -4.38 -4.41 7.41
CA ALA A 71 -5.84 -4.35 7.38
C ALA A 71 -6.46 -4.53 8.77
N ARG A 72 -5.91 -5.44 9.60
CA ARG A 72 -6.32 -5.62 11.00
C ARG A 72 -6.02 -4.39 11.85
N ALA A 73 -4.82 -3.81 11.72
CA ALA A 73 -4.40 -2.62 12.47
C ALA A 73 -5.33 -1.42 12.20
N ARG A 74 -5.82 -1.29 10.97
CA ARG A 74 -6.83 -0.28 10.60
C ARG A 74 -8.25 -0.59 11.06
N GLY A 75 -8.52 -1.75 11.65
CA GLY A 75 -9.85 -2.18 12.05
C GLY A 75 -10.82 -2.31 10.87
N GLY A 76 -10.32 -2.70 9.69
CA GLY A 76 -11.11 -2.81 8.46
C GLY A 76 -11.38 -1.48 7.75
N LYS A 77 -10.83 -0.36 8.23
CA LYS A 77 -10.92 0.93 7.54
C LYS A 77 -10.06 0.95 6.27
N GLU A 78 -10.53 1.75 5.31
CA GLU A 78 -9.83 2.04 4.06
C GLU A 78 -8.45 2.66 4.38
N PRO A 79 -7.37 2.26 3.67
CA PRO A 79 -6.04 2.85 3.86
C PRO A 79 -5.97 4.32 3.41
N CYS A 80 -6.87 4.73 2.52
CA CYS A 80 -7.12 6.12 2.13
C CYS A 80 -8.52 6.23 1.56
N THR A 81 -9.06 7.44 1.49
CA THR A 81 -10.40 7.66 0.93
C THR A 81 -10.42 7.38 -0.57
N LEU A 82 -11.60 7.06 -1.11
CA LEU A 82 -11.78 6.89 -2.55
C LEU A 82 -11.40 8.16 -3.32
N GLU A 83 -11.76 9.34 -2.79
CA GLU A 83 -11.44 10.63 -3.41
C GLU A 83 -9.93 10.85 -3.51
N TYR A 84 -9.18 10.52 -2.46
CA TYR A 84 -7.73 10.60 -2.46
C TYR A 84 -7.12 9.61 -3.46
N TYR A 85 -7.57 8.37 -3.43
CA TYR A 85 -7.12 7.33 -4.37
C TYR A 85 -7.36 7.75 -5.82
N THR A 86 -8.57 8.21 -6.15
CA THR A 86 -8.91 8.67 -7.50
C THR A 86 -8.06 9.85 -7.94
N LYS A 87 -7.87 10.86 -7.09
CA LYS A 87 -7.04 12.02 -7.40
C LYS A 87 -5.62 11.58 -7.79
N VAL A 88 -4.95 10.82 -6.93
CA VAL A 88 -3.57 10.38 -7.18
C VAL A 88 -3.49 9.47 -8.41
N HIS A 89 -4.44 8.56 -8.60
CA HIS A 89 -4.49 7.67 -9.76
C HIS A 89 -4.69 8.45 -11.08
N ALA A 90 -5.55 9.47 -11.09
CA ALA A 90 -5.75 10.35 -12.23
C ALA A 90 -4.50 11.17 -12.54
N GLU A 91 -3.85 11.70 -11.50
CA GLU A 91 -2.61 12.47 -11.65
C GLU A 91 -1.47 11.61 -12.22
N MET A 92 -1.28 10.37 -11.76
CA MET A 92 -0.34 9.42 -12.36
C MET A 92 -0.66 9.09 -13.82
N SER A 93 -1.95 9.08 -14.17
CA SER A 93 -2.40 8.73 -15.53
C SER A 93 -2.24 9.88 -16.53
N PHE A 94 -2.50 11.12 -16.08
CA PHE A 94 -2.73 12.26 -16.96
C PHE A 94 -1.79 13.44 -16.76
N LEU A 95 -1.15 13.62 -15.59
CA LEU A 95 -0.20 14.73 -15.43
C LEU A 95 1.00 14.53 -16.35
N LYS A 96 1.40 15.64 -16.96
CA LYS A 96 2.56 15.71 -17.84
C LYS A 96 3.59 16.66 -17.28
N ASP A 97 4.85 16.36 -17.52
CA ASP A 97 5.95 17.29 -17.29
C ASP A 97 5.94 18.42 -18.36
N PRO A 98 6.79 19.47 -18.21
CA PRO A 98 6.85 20.56 -19.19
C PRO A 98 7.24 20.14 -20.61
N THR A 99 7.77 18.93 -20.80
CA THR A 99 8.14 18.36 -22.10
C THR A 99 7.01 17.53 -22.71
N GLY A 100 5.89 17.36 -21.99
CA GLY A 100 4.72 16.62 -22.44
C GLY A 100 4.76 15.12 -22.13
N ASN A 101 5.78 14.62 -21.43
CA ASN A 101 5.87 13.23 -20.99
C ASN A 101 5.07 13.01 -19.70
N LYS A 102 4.64 11.78 -19.43
CA LYS A 102 3.98 11.46 -18.15
C LYS A 102 4.89 11.81 -16.98
N LEU A 103 4.32 12.50 -15.98
CA LEU A 103 5.06 12.85 -14.78
C LEU A 103 5.47 11.57 -14.02
N ASN A 104 6.69 11.55 -13.48
CA ASN A 104 7.19 10.42 -12.70
C ASN A 104 6.26 10.14 -11.51
N HIS A 105 5.84 8.88 -11.32
CA HIS A 105 4.89 8.52 -10.27
C HIS A 105 5.40 8.86 -8.86
N HIS A 106 6.71 8.77 -8.59
CA HIS A 106 7.26 9.18 -7.29
C HIS A 106 7.11 10.68 -7.04
N LEU A 107 7.17 11.51 -8.08
CA LEU A 107 6.91 12.96 -7.95
C LEU A 107 5.43 13.23 -7.65
N VAL A 108 4.52 12.53 -8.33
CA VAL A 108 3.08 12.62 -8.04
C VAL A 108 2.78 12.23 -6.59
N LEU A 109 3.37 11.14 -6.11
CA LEU A 109 3.21 10.70 -4.72
C LEU A 109 3.73 11.74 -3.73
N ALA A 110 4.93 12.28 -3.96
CA ALA A 110 5.51 13.31 -3.11
C ALA A 110 4.65 14.58 -3.08
N GLN A 111 4.10 15.01 -4.23
CA GLN A 111 3.21 16.18 -4.32
C GLN A 111 1.88 15.99 -3.55
N ASN A 112 1.45 14.75 -3.36
CA ASN A 112 0.26 14.42 -2.57
C ASN A 112 0.56 14.10 -1.10
N GLY A 113 1.80 14.31 -0.65
CA GLY A 113 2.20 14.06 0.75
C GLY A 113 2.19 12.58 1.12
N THR A 114 2.43 11.69 0.16
CA THR A 114 2.50 10.24 0.39
C THR A 114 3.79 9.65 -0.17
N HIS A 115 4.00 8.36 0.06
CA HIS A 115 5.16 7.61 -0.42
C HIS A 115 4.71 6.29 -1.06
N HIS A 116 5.65 5.62 -1.73
CA HIS A 116 5.35 4.43 -2.54
C HIS A 116 4.65 3.33 -1.73
N GLN A 117 5.13 3.03 -0.52
CA GLN A 117 4.54 1.99 0.32
C GLN A 117 3.07 2.28 0.69
N ALA A 118 2.76 3.50 1.16
CA ALA A 118 1.39 3.90 1.50
C ALA A 118 0.49 3.89 0.25
N TRP A 119 1.02 4.26 -0.91
CA TRP A 119 0.30 4.17 -2.17
C TRP A 119 -0.03 2.74 -2.57
N LEU A 120 0.92 1.81 -2.44
CA LEU A 120 0.66 0.39 -2.74
C LEU A 120 -0.47 -0.16 -1.87
N GLU A 121 -0.61 0.29 -0.63
CA GLU A 121 -1.74 -0.09 0.22
C GLU A 121 -3.08 0.42 -0.32
N CYS A 122 -3.14 1.69 -0.71
CA CYS A 122 -4.29 2.28 -1.38
C CYS A 122 -4.66 1.51 -2.65
N GLU A 123 -3.68 1.24 -3.51
CA GLU A 123 -3.87 0.56 -4.79
C GLU A 123 -4.37 -0.87 -4.58
N ASN A 124 -3.74 -1.63 -3.67
CA ASN A 124 -4.14 -3.00 -3.35
C ASN A 124 -5.54 -3.10 -2.73
N TYR A 125 -5.97 -2.06 -2.00
CA TYR A 125 -7.31 -1.99 -1.43
C TYR A 125 -8.35 -1.63 -2.49
N TRP A 126 -8.15 -0.52 -3.20
CA TRP A 126 -9.17 0.04 -4.08
C TRP A 126 -9.27 -0.64 -5.44
N THR A 127 -8.16 -1.06 -6.05
CA THR A 127 -8.15 -1.68 -7.40
C THR A 127 -9.15 -2.82 -7.54
N PRO A 128 -9.20 -3.83 -6.65
CA PRO A 128 -10.18 -4.90 -6.77
C PRO A 128 -11.61 -4.48 -6.41
N ILE A 129 -11.82 -3.34 -5.75
CA ILE A 129 -13.15 -2.83 -5.41
C ILE A 129 -13.76 -2.07 -6.60
N VAL A 130 -12.99 -1.14 -7.18
CA VAL A 130 -13.50 -0.21 -8.20
C VAL A 130 -13.24 -0.65 -9.63
N GLY A 131 -12.37 -1.64 -9.83
CA GLY A 131 -11.91 -2.12 -11.13
C GLY A 131 -13.01 -2.76 -11.96
N ALA A 132 -12.92 -4.07 -12.17
CA ALA A 132 -13.85 -4.81 -13.02
C ALA A 132 -14.55 -5.94 -12.24
N PRO A 133 -15.77 -6.34 -12.67
CA PRO A 133 -16.47 -7.49 -12.10
C PRO A 133 -15.74 -8.81 -12.32
N THR A 134 -14.76 -8.84 -13.23
CA THR A 134 -13.87 -9.98 -13.46
C THR A 134 -12.41 -9.56 -13.48
N ILE A 135 -11.52 -10.41 -12.97
CA ILE A 135 -10.06 -10.28 -13.03
C ILE A 135 -9.53 -11.52 -13.74
N LEU A 136 -8.85 -11.34 -14.88
CA LEU A 136 -8.31 -12.44 -15.70
C LEU A 136 -9.36 -13.51 -16.03
N GLY A 137 -10.60 -13.09 -16.32
CA GLY A 137 -11.71 -13.99 -16.65
C GLY A 137 -12.37 -14.68 -15.46
N GLN A 138 -11.90 -14.46 -14.24
CA GLN A 138 -12.52 -14.99 -13.01
C GLN A 138 -13.39 -13.94 -12.32
N PRO A 139 -14.49 -14.34 -11.65
CA PRO A 139 -15.28 -13.41 -10.84
C PRO A 139 -14.42 -12.68 -9.82
N ASN A 140 -14.60 -11.36 -9.70
CA ASN A 140 -13.95 -10.55 -8.69
C ASN A 140 -14.89 -10.42 -7.47
N PRO A 141 -14.66 -11.15 -6.37
CA PRO A 141 -15.55 -11.14 -5.22
C PRO A 141 -15.52 -9.81 -4.44
N LYS A 142 -14.54 -8.95 -4.70
CA LYS A 142 -14.41 -7.64 -4.04
C LYS A 142 -15.04 -6.51 -4.83
N PHE A 143 -15.45 -6.76 -6.08
CA PHE A 143 -16.01 -5.72 -6.93
C PHE A 143 -17.28 -5.13 -6.32
N ASP A 144 -17.31 -3.81 -6.21
CA ASP A 144 -18.47 -3.06 -5.76
C ASP A 144 -18.93 -2.12 -6.90
N PRO A 145 -20.12 -2.37 -7.50
CA PRO A 145 -20.60 -1.56 -8.62
C PRO A 145 -20.89 -0.11 -8.23
N ALA A 146 -21.30 0.16 -6.98
CA ALA A 146 -21.58 1.52 -6.53
C ALA A 146 -20.28 2.32 -6.36
N GLN A 147 -19.25 1.69 -5.77
CA GLN A 147 -17.93 2.33 -5.64
C GLN A 147 -17.24 2.48 -7.00
N SER A 148 -17.39 1.51 -7.90
CA SER A 148 -16.88 1.60 -9.27
C SER A 148 -17.52 2.77 -10.04
N GLN A 149 -18.84 2.96 -9.92
CA GLN A 149 -19.53 4.10 -10.53
C GLN A 149 -19.05 5.44 -9.93
N LYS A 150 -18.89 5.51 -8.60
CA LYS A 150 -18.36 6.70 -7.92
C LYS A 150 -16.93 7.01 -8.37
N PHE A 151 -16.07 6.00 -8.45
CA PHE A 151 -14.70 6.10 -8.96
C PHE A 151 -14.68 6.65 -10.39
N ALA A 152 -15.53 6.14 -11.29
CA ALA A 152 -15.60 6.61 -12.67
C ALA A 152 -15.99 8.10 -12.76
N ALA A 153 -16.97 8.54 -11.94
CA ALA A 153 -17.36 9.95 -11.89
C ALA A 153 -16.23 10.85 -11.38
N LEU A 154 -15.55 10.43 -10.30
CA LEU A 154 -14.40 11.16 -9.75
C LEU A 154 -13.22 11.19 -10.75
N MET A 155 -12.92 10.09 -11.43
CA MET A 155 -11.87 10.01 -12.45
C MET A 155 -12.14 10.99 -13.59
N GLN A 156 -13.41 11.13 -13.99
CA GLN A 156 -13.79 12.09 -15.02
C GLN A 156 -13.59 13.53 -14.53
N GLN A 157 -13.99 13.84 -13.30
CA GLN A 157 -13.79 15.17 -12.69
C GLN A 157 -12.30 15.53 -12.59
N GLU A 158 -11.46 14.60 -12.13
CA GLU A 158 -10.01 14.81 -12.02
C GLU A 158 -9.34 14.93 -13.39
N SER A 159 -9.77 14.14 -14.39
CA SER A 159 -9.30 14.29 -15.76
C SER A 159 -9.66 15.65 -16.35
N ASP A 160 -10.91 16.11 -16.15
CA ASP A 160 -11.34 17.42 -16.61
C ASP A 160 -10.53 18.54 -15.93
N ARG A 161 -10.29 18.44 -14.61
CA ARG A 161 -9.43 19.37 -13.86
C ARG A 161 -8.01 19.43 -14.43
N ILE A 162 -7.38 18.27 -14.65
CA ILE A 162 -6.00 18.17 -15.16
C ILE A 162 -5.89 18.76 -16.56
N HIS A 163 -6.88 18.53 -17.42
CA HIS A 163 -6.91 19.05 -18.79
C HIS A 163 -7.51 20.47 -18.90
N GLY A 164 -7.96 21.07 -17.81
CA GLY A 164 -8.58 22.40 -17.80
C GLY A 164 -9.95 22.47 -18.49
N ILE A 165 -10.65 21.34 -18.60
CA ILE A 165 -11.98 21.24 -19.21
C ILE A 165 -13.03 21.70 -18.18
N ARG A 166 -13.98 22.54 -18.60
CA ARG A 166 -15.16 22.92 -17.81
C ARG A 166 -16.41 22.32 -18.47
N ARG A 167 -17.21 21.56 -17.72
CA ARG A 167 -18.48 20.97 -18.16
C ARG A 167 -19.65 21.64 -17.46
#